data_AF-A0A3C0BAE3-F1
#
_entry.id   AF-A0A3C0BAE3-F1
#
_cell.length_a   1.000
_cell.length_b   1.000
_cell.length_c   1.000
_cell.angle_alpha   90.00
_cell.angle_beta   90.00
_cell.angle_gamma   90.00
#
_symmetry.space_group_name_H-M   'P 1'
#
loop_
_entity.id
_entity.type
_entity.pdbx_description
1 polymer ?
#
loop_
_entity_poly.entity_id
_entity_poly.type
_entity_poly.pdbx_seq_one_letter_code
_entity_poly.pdbx_strand_id
1 'polypeptide(L)'
;FVNRRYREAYDHPGITLMADGSEKIEKDNYSELPELRNNSFGGNLFFRPRPNQKLEVNFTSLYEYRYGGEMIDKEAHLAKQSEERMHNIFMGGVDYQINFNDDNSSFIAYAAGQITDRRHYTGLYPVRGE
;
A
#
# COMPACT_ATOMS: atom_id res chain seq x y z
N PHE A 1 -15.95 -1.24 4.15
CA PHE A 1 -15.33 -2.18 3.21
C PHE A 1 -14.26 -2.99 3.91
N VAL A 2 -13.94 -4.17 3.38
CA VAL A 2 -12.81 -5.00 3.82
C VAL A 2 -12.14 -5.52 2.56
N ASN A 3 -10.80 -5.43 2.51
CA ASN A 3 -10.01 -5.89 1.39
C ASN A 3 -8.74 -6.57 1.88
N ARG A 4 -8.39 -7.69 1.25
CA ARG A 4 -7.11 -8.36 1.42
C ARG A 4 -6.54 -8.64 0.04
N ARG A 5 -5.31 -8.21 -0.19
CA ARG A 5 -4.59 -8.47 -1.43
C ARG A 5 -3.25 -9.12 -1.12
N TYR A 6 -2.95 -10.16 -1.88
CA TYR A 6 -1.64 -10.80 -1.89
C TYR A 6 -1.18 -10.88 -3.35
N ARG A 7 0.09 -10.56 -3.58
CA ARG A 7 0.78 -10.77 -4.85
C ARG A 7 2.20 -11.20 -4.54
N GLU A 8 2.63 -12.29 -5.14
CA GLU A 8 4.01 -12.74 -5.05
C GLU A 8 4.94 -11.81 -5.84
N ALA A 9 6.23 -11.88 -5.54
CA ALA A 9 7.23 -11.23 -6.38
C ALA A 9 7.23 -11.87 -7.78
N TYR A 10 7.52 -11.07 -8.81
CA TYR A 10 7.57 -11.53 -10.19
C TYR A 10 8.89 -11.13 -10.84
N ASP A 11 9.51 -12.11 -11.49
CA ASP A 11 10.71 -12.01 -12.32
C ASP A 11 10.35 -12.49 -13.73
N HIS A 12 10.42 -11.55 -14.68
CA HIS A 12 10.12 -11.81 -16.07
C HIS A 12 11.28 -12.55 -16.74
N PRO A 13 11.02 -13.68 -17.42
CA PRO A 13 12.07 -14.36 -18.17
C PRO A 13 12.59 -13.47 -19.31
N GLY A 14 13.90 -13.19 -19.29
CA GLY A 14 14.60 -12.59 -20.43
C GLY A 14 14.83 -13.62 -21.53
N ILE A 15 14.88 -13.18 -22.79
CA ILE A 15 15.22 -14.01 -23.95
C ILE A 15 16.49 -13.49 -24.59
N THR A 16 17.50 -14.34 -24.71
CA THR A 16 18.76 -14.05 -25.38
C THR A 16 18.85 -14.85 -26.68
N LEU A 17 19.05 -14.18 -27.81
CA LEU A 17 19.35 -14.80 -29.10
C LEU A 17 20.83 -15.18 -29.19
N MET A 18 21.09 -16.45 -29.45
CA MET A 18 22.43 -17.00 -29.61
C MET A 18 22.91 -16.87 -31.06
N ALA A 19 24.23 -16.96 -31.25
CA ALA A 19 24.86 -16.84 -32.57
C ALA A 19 24.45 -17.94 -33.56
N ASP A 20 23.98 -19.09 -33.08
CA ASP A 20 23.46 -20.21 -33.88
C ASP A 20 21.95 -20.07 -34.22
N GLY A 21 21.33 -18.96 -33.81
CA GLY A 21 19.89 -18.70 -34.01
C GLY A 21 18.97 -19.34 -32.97
N SER A 22 19.51 -20.01 -31.94
CA SER A 22 18.71 -20.51 -30.81
C SER A 22 18.38 -19.41 -29.80
N GLU A 23 17.30 -19.60 -29.04
CA GLU A 23 16.89 -18.70 -27.95
C GLU A 23 17.19 -19.34 -26.59
N LYS A 24 17.76 -18.55 -25.67
CA LYS A 24 17.93 -18.93 -24.27
C LYS A 24 17.05 -18.07 -23.38
N ILE A 25 16.23 -18.74 -22.58
CA ILE A 25 15.42 -18.09 -21.56
C ILE A 25 16.24 -18.00 -20.26
N GLU A 26 16.37 -16.80 -19.72
CA GLU A 26 17.13 -16.53 -18.49
C GLU A 26 16.26 -15.81 -17.45
N LYS A 27 16.59 -16.03 -16.18
CA LYS A 27 16.01 -15.33 -15.03
C LYS A 27 17.14 -14.94 -14.11
N ASP A 28 17.16 -13.70 -13.65
CA ASP A 28 18.22 -13.18 -12.77
C ASP A 28 17.87 -13.31 -11.28
N ASN A 29 16.65 -13.76 -10.97
CA ASN A 29 16.10 -13.92 -9.63
C ASN A 29 15.89 -12.59 -8.88
N TYR A 30 15.74 -11.49 -9.60
CA TYR A 30 15.35 -10.20 -9.04
C TYR A 30 13.92 -9.85 -9.45
N SER A 31 13.17 -9.30 -8.49
CA SER A 31 11.79 -8.94 -8.73
C SER A 31 11.67 -7.67 -9.59
N GLU A 32 10.98 -7.75 -10.71
CA GLU A 32 10.47 -6.58 -11.44
C GLU A 32 9.20 -6.03 -10.79
N LEU A 33 8.35 -6.92 -10.28
CA LEU A 33 7.22 -6.56 -9.42
C LEU A 33 7.48 -7.08 -8.01
N PRO A 34 7.45 -6.21 -6.99
CA PRO A 34 7.66 -6.64 -5.63
C PRO A 34 6.49 -7.49 -5.14
N GLU A 35 6.80 -8.35 -4.18
CA GLU A 35 5.80 -8.96 -3.32
C GLU A 35 4.96 -7.85 -2.67
N LEU A 36 3.65 -8.06 -2.60
CA LEU A 36 2.72 -7.12 -2.01
C LEU A 36 1.75 -7.88 -1.11
N ARG A 37 1.70 -7.49 0.17
CA ARG A 37 0.65 -7.91 1.09
C ARG A 37 -0.07 -6.67 1.59
N ASN A 38 -1.37 -6.60 1.35
CA ASN A 38 -2.21 -5.51 1.83
C ASN A 38 -3.42 -6.07 2.58
N ASN A 39 -3.73 -5.41 3.69
CA ASN A 39 -4.98 -5.61 4.40
C ASN A 39 -5.56 -4.23 4.70
N SER A 40 -6.79 -3.98 4.28
CA SER A 40 -7.46 -2.74 4.58
C SER A 40 -8.90 -2.96 4.98
N PHE A 41 -9.35 -2.16 5.93
CA PHE A 41 -10.75 -2.10 6.31
C PHE A 41 -11.12 -0.66 6.63
N GLY A 42 -12.38 -0.34 6.43
CA GLY A 42 -12.87 1.00 6.67
C GLY A 42 -14.38 1.03 6.70
N GLY A 43 -14.93 2.13 7.17
CA GLY A 43 -16.36 2.29 7.35
C GLY A 43 -16.77 3.75 7.30
N ASN A 44 -18.04 3.95 7.02
CA ASN A 44 -18.71 5.24 7.10
C ASN A 44 -19.88 5.09 8.06
N LEU A 45 -19.98 6.00 9.02
CA LEU A 45 -21.07 6.09 9.99
C LEU A 45 -21.86 7.36 9.67
N PHE A 46 -23.17 7.23 9.65
CA PHE A 46 -24.10 8.33 9.35
C PHE A 46 -25.05 8.50 10.53
N PHE A 47 -25.15 9.71 11.05
CA PHE A 47 -26.02 10.04 12.16
C PHE A 47 -26.75 11.35 11.90
N ARG A 48 -28.04 11.41 12.24
CA ARG A 48 -28.87 12.63 12.14
C ARG A 48 -29.32 13.03 13.53
N PRO A 49 -28.60 13.92 14.23
CA PRO A 49 -29.01 14.39 15.56
C PRO A 49 -30.37 15.09 15.55
N ARG A 50 -30.69 15.78 14.44
CA ARG A 50 -31.95 16.48 14.18
C ARG A 50 -32.34 16.33 12.71
N PRO A 51 -33.62 16.57 12.34
CA PRO A 51 -34.05 16.48 10.94
C PRO A 51 -33.21 17.32 9.96
N ASN A 52 -32.78 18.51 10.39
CA ASN A 52 -31.98 19.43 9.58
C ASN A 52 -30.46 19.33 9.81
N GLN A 53 -29.98 18.30 10.52
CA GLN A 53 -28.56 18.12 10.82
C GLN A 53 -28.08 16.73 10.39
N LYS A 54 -26.83 16.66 9.93
CA LYS A 54 -26.19 15.41 9.52
C LYS A 54 -24.75 15.40 10.02
N LEU A 55 -24.36 14.30 10.62
CA LEU A 55 -22.98 14.00 11.02
C LEU A 55 -22.56 12.74 10.27
N GLU A 56 -21.42 12.81 9.58
CA GLU A 56 -20.79 11.67 8.94
C GLU A 56 -19.41 11.48 9.51
N VAL A 57 -19.03 10.23 9.77
CA VAL A 57 -17.68 9.87 10.20
C VAL A 57 -17.19 8.77 9.30
N ASN A 58 -16.02 8.98 8.69
CA ASN A 58 -15.34 7.96 7.90
C ASN A 58 -14.03 7.57 8.59
N PHE A 59 -13.66 6.30 8.46
CA PHE A 59 -12.37 5.81 8.92
C PHE A 59 -11.86 4.71 8.00
N THR A 60 -10.54 4.60 7.89
CA THR A 60 -9.85 3.56 7.13
C THR A 60 -8.56 3.19 7.84
N SER A 61 -8.33 1.89 7.99
CA SER A 61 -7.06 1.31 8.44
C SER A 61 -6.47 0.49 7.31
N LEU A 62 -5.18 0.67 7.04
CA LEU A 62 -4.46 0.01 5.97
C LEU A 62 -3.10 -0.47 6.46
N TYR A 63 -2.85 -1.76 6.31
CA TYR A 63 -1.56 -2.39 6.43
C TYR A 63 -1.04 -2.71 5.03
N GLU A 64 0.20 -2.30 4.75
CA GLU A 64 0.89 -2.66 3.51
C GLU A 64 2.31 -3.15 3.80
N TYR A 65 2.66 -4.28 3.21
CA TYR A 65 4.00 -4.82 3.15
C TYR A 65 4.41 -4.96 1.68
N ARG A 66 5.61 -4.50 1.35
CA ARG A 66 6.24 -4.67 0.05
C ARG A 66 7.67 -5.16 0.20
N TYR A 67 8.04 -6.18 -0.57
CA TYR A 67 9.41 -6.67 -0.65
C TYR A 67 9.82 -6.83 -2.11
N GLY A 68 10.91 -6.18 -2.51
CA GLY A 68 11.48 -6.30 -3.84
C GLY A 68 13.00 -6.42 -3.80
N GLY A 69 13.58 -6.77 -4.94
CA GLY A 69 15.00 -7.11 -5.09
C GLY A 69 15.18 -8.62 -5.26
N GLU A 70 16.25 -9.17 -4.69
CA GLU A 70 16.56 -10.60 -4.80
C GLU A 70 15.46 -11.43 -4.14
N MET A 71 14.88 -12.36 -4.91
CA MET A 71 13.78 -13.22 -4.46
C MET A 71 14.33 -14.39 -3.65
N ILE A 72 14.57 -14.16 -2.36
CA ILE A 72 15.05 -15.17 -1.41
C ILE A 72 14.17 -15.22 -0.16
N ASP A 73 14.07 -16.39 0.47
CA ASP A 73 13.37 -16.57 1.73
C ASP A 73 14.30 -16.27 2.92
N LYS A 74 14.73 -15.00 3.03
CA LYS A 74 15.60 -14.48 4.10
C LYS A 74 15.25 -13.03 4.42
N GLU A 75 15.80 -12.51 5.52
CA GLU A 75 15.67 -11.09 5.88
C GLU A 75 16.28 -10.17 4.82
N ALA A 76 15.69 -8.98 4.64
CA ALA A 76 16.05 -8.07 3.56
C ALA A 76 17.55 -7.71 3.52
N HIS A 77 18.19 -7.55 4.67
CA HIS A 77 19.62 -7.20 4.72
C HIS A 77 20.57 -8.36 4.35
N LEU A 78 20.06 -9.59 4.23
CA LEU A 78 20.82 -10.76 3.79
C LEU A 78 20.72 -10.98 2.28
N ALA A 79 19.87 -10.23 1.58
CA ALA A 79 19.77 -10.25 0.12
C ALA A 79 20.89 -9.42 -0.51
N LYS A 80 21.38 -9.86 -1.68
CA LYS A 80 22.37 -9.13 -2.49
C LYS A 80 21.91 -7.71 -2.78
N GLN A 81 20.62 -7.55 -3.08
CA GLN A 81 19.94 -6.27 -3.20
C GLN A 81 18.51 -6.44 -2.73
N SER A 82 18.01 -5.53 -1.90
CA SER A 82 16.61 -5.53 -1.50
C SER A 82 16.07 -4.15 -1.16
N GLU A 83 14.75 -4.08 -1.21
CA GLU A 83 13.96 -2.99 -0.71
C GLU A 83 12.71 -3.54 -0.01
N GLU A 84 12.59 -3.28 1.28
CA GLU A 84 11.49 -3.74 2.12
C GLU A 84 10.76 -2.55 2.73
N ARG A 85 9.43 -2.50 2.60
CA ARG A 85 8.60 -1.46 3.19
C ARG A 85 7.43 -2.06 3.95
N MET A 86 7.21 -1.56 5.16
CA MET A 86 6.02 -1.83 5.93
C MET A 86 5.38 -0.51 6.35
N HIS A 87 4.10 -0.34 6.04
CA HIS A 87 3.32 0.84 6.38
C HIS A 87 2.04 0.45 7.12
N ASN A 88 1.81 1.07 8.27
CA ASN A 88 0.52 1.08 8.97
C ASN A 88 -0.07 2.48 8.83
N ILE A 89 -1.20 2.59 8.14
CA ILE A 89 -1.86 3.86 7.85
C ILE A 89 -3.24 3.84 8.48
N PHE A 90 -3.54 4.85 9.30
CA PHE A 90 -4.88 5.09 9.81
C PHE A 90 -5.33 6.47 9.36
N MET A 91 -6.52 6.53 8.79
CA MET A 91 -7.14 7.74 8.26
C MET A 91 -8.56 7.85 8.80
N GLY A 92 -9.02 9.08 8.99
CA GLY A 92 -10.41 9.32 9.28
C GLY A 92 -10.80 10.77 9.06
N GLY A 93 -12.10 10.97 8.96
CA GLY A 93 -12.70 12.28 8.77
C GLY A 93 -14.07 12.36 9.41
N VAL A 94 -14.48 13.59 9.66
CA VAL A 94 -15.79 13.94 10.18
C VAL A 94 -16.34 15.11 9.40
N ASP A 95 -17.60 14.97 8.97
CA ASP A 95 -18.35 15.97 8.25
C ASP A 95 -19.60 16.32 9.06
N TYR A 96 -19.84 17.60 9.28
CA TYR A 96 -21.05 18.09 9.94
C TYR A 96 -21.77 19.08 9.04
N GLN A 97 -23.04 18.80 8.77
CA GLN A 97 -23.92 19.60 7.94
C GLN A 97 -25.11 20.08 8.75
N ILE A 98 -25.47 21.36 8.57
CA ILE A 98 -26.72 21.94 9.05
C ILE A 98 -27.45 22.61 7.89
N ASN A 99 -28.72 22.25 7.72
CA ASN A 99 -29.62 22.86 6.77
C ASN A 99 -30.50 23.92 7.44
N PHE A 100 -30.82 24.98 6.71
CA PHE A 100 -31.63 26.11 7.14
C PHE A 100 -32.44 26.67 5.96
N ASN A 101 -33.35 27.61 6.24
CA ASN A 101 -34.27 28.19 5.24
C ASN A 101 -35.15 27.11 4.57
N ASP A 102 -35.84 26.28 5.35
CA ASP A 102 -36.65 25.15 4.87
C ASP A 102 -35.88 24.19 3.97
N ASP A 103 -34.67 23.82 4.41
CA ASP A 103 -33.71 23.00 3.66
C ASP A 103 -33.21 23.61 2.32
N ASN A 104 -33.54 24.87 2.01
CA ASN A 104 -33.06 25.58 0.81
C ASN A 104 -31.62 26.10 0.93
N SER A 105 -31.00 25.97 2.10
CA SER A 105 -29.62 26.39 2.33
C SER A 105 -28.93 25.45 3.30
N SER A 106 -27.61 25.27 3.13
CA SER A 106 -26.84 24.40 4.01
C SER A 106 -25.46 24.98 4.29
N PHE A 107 -24.94 24.67 5.47
CA PHE A 107 -23.56 24.91 5.87
C PHE A 107 -22.94 23.57 6.23
N ILE A 108 -21.76 23.29 5.68
CA ILE A 108 -21.04 22.05 5.88
C ILE A 108 -19.63 22.39 6.35
N ALA A 109 -19.20 21.77 7.45
CA ALA A 109 -17.84 21.83 7.96
C ALA A 109 -17.25 20.42 7.98
N TYR A 110 -15.98 20.29 7.62
CA TYR A 110 -15.28 19.01 7.54
C TYR A 110 -13.91 19.10 8.20
N ALA A 111 -13.45 17.97 8.75
CA ALA A 111 -12.11 17.81 9.26
C ALA A 111 -11.63 16.38 9.00
N ALA A 112 -10.37 16.22 8.59
CA ALA A 112 -9.78 14.91 8.32
C ALA A 112 -8.31 14.86 8.74
N GLY A 113 -7.83 13.66 9.01
CA GLY A 113 -6.45 13.41 9.42
C GLY A 113 -5.97 12.03 9.03
N GLN A 114 -4.65 11.90 8.92
CA GLN A 114 -3.95 10.65 8.65
C GLN A 114 -2.75 10.53 9.57
N ILE A 115 -2.54 9.32 10.10
CA ILE A 115 -1.33 8.93 10.81
C ILE A 115 -0.72 7.75 10.06
N THR A 116 0.60 7.77 9.91
CA THR A 116 1.32 6.75 9.13
C THR A 116 2.60 6.37 9.86
N ASP A 117 2.67 5.12 10.29
CA ASP A 117 3.89 4.49 10.80
C ASP A 117 4.58 3.75 9.65
N ARG A 118 5.87 4.05 9.43
CA ARG A 118 6.64 3.53 8.31
C ARG A 118 7.95 2.92 8.77
N ARG A 119 8.19 1.69 8.35
CA ARG A 119 9.51 1.05 8.37
C ARG A 119 9.94 0.79 6.93
N HIS A 120 11.15 1.22 6.60
CA HIS A 120 11.72 1.07 5.27
C HIS A 120 13.18 0.67 5.40
N TYR A 121 13.54 -0.39 4.69
CA TYR A 121 14.91 -0.83 4.47
C TYR A 121 15.22 -0.80 2.97
N THR A 122 16.40 -0.34 2.63
CA THR A 122 16.98 -0.51 1.30
C THR A 122 18.48 -0.74 1.46
N GLY A 123 19.02 -1.72 0.75
CA GLY A 123 20.43 -2.03 0.89
C GLY A 123 20.93 -3.08 -0.08
N LEU A 124 22.25 -3.19 -0.09
CA LEU A 124 23.01 -4.22 -0.80
C LEU A 124 23.76 -5.06 0.23
N TYR A 125 23.94 -6.35 -0.04
CA TYR A 125 24.78 -7.18 0.80
C TYR A 125 26.23 -6.68 0.72
N PRO A 126 26.91 -6.46 1.86
CA PRO A 126 28.27 -5.94 1.84
C PRO A 126 29.21 -6.93 1.16
N VAL A 127 29.89 -6.46 0.10
CA VAL A 127 30.99 -7.20 -0.50
C VAL A 127 32.21 -7.00 0.40
N ARG A 128 32.74 -8.07 0.99
CA ARG A 128 34.08 -8.01 1.57
C ARG A 128 35.05 -7.86 0.40
N GLY A 129 35.69 -6.69 0.30
CA GLY A 129 36.86 -6.55 -0.56
C GLY A 129 37.93 -7.52 -0.06
N GLU A 130 38.39 -8.40 -0.94
CA GLU A 130 39.67 -9.10 -0.78
C GLU A 130 40.82 -8.16 -1.18
#